data_AF-A0AAD0XF64-F1
#
_entry.id   AF-A0AAD0XF64-F1
#
_cell.length_a   1.000
_cell.length_b   1.000
_cell.length_c   1.000
_cell.angle_alpha   90.00
_cell.angle_beta   90.00
_cell.angle_gamma   90.00
#
_symmetry.space_group_name_H-M   'P 1'
#
loop_
_entity.id
_entity.type
_entity.pdbx_description
1 polymer ?
#
loop_
_entity_poly.entity_id
_entity_poly.type
_entity_poly.pdbx_seq_one_letter_code
_entity_poly.pdbx_strand_id
1 'polypeptide(L)'
;MKSIKQQALGIASAAVLEFTPAFHGKWYEGYELILECVAKEKEPDHCSFREGVDFWSWEEAIQSIKKDAEEIWKPFSEELIQQKVTLAKKAIGDGNVESVLAIQSLGEIPMSDKAQIFAGVLRKAAKELNSDRERDLYRVSSYSGRFMYGQTCLSISTPAGHDISEVVMQVGKVYKEFGQPKKDNMGFGFVFYWPNIPYSSEDE
;
A
#
# COMPACT_ATOMS: atom_id res chain seq x y z
N MET A 1 2.58 -1.54 -21.79
CA MET A 1 3.36 -2.61 -21.13
C MET A 1 2.39 -3.38 -20.26
N LYS A 2 2.35 -4.72 -20.32
CA LYS A 2 1.43 -5.53 -19.50
C LYS A 2 1.82 -5.44 -18.02
N SER A 3 0.83 -5.44 -17.12
CA SER A 3 1.11 -5.47 -15.67
C SER A 3 1.73 -6.81 -15.28
N ILE A 4 2.42 -6.85 -14.12
CA ILE A 4 3.03 -8.09 -13.60
C ILE A 4 1.98 -9.21 -13.41
N LYS A 5 0.76 -8.83 -13.03
CA LYS A 5 -0.39 -9.75 -12.92
C LYS A 5 -0.77 -10.35 -14.28
N GLN A 6 -0.83 -9.53 -15.33
CA GLN A 6 -1.15 -10.01 -16.68
C GLN A 6 -0.05 -10.93 -17.23
N GLN A 7 1.21 -10.61 -16.96
CA GLN A 7 2.34 -11.47 -17.33
C GLN A 7 2.28 -12.82 -16.60
N ALA A 8 2.02 -12.81 -15.28
CA ALA A 8 1.86 -14.04 -14.49
C ALA A 8 0.70 -14.90 -14.96
N LEU A 9 -0.45 -14.30 -15.28
CA LEU A 9 -1.59 -15.01 -15.88
C LEU A 9 -1.22 -15.66 -17.21
N GLY A 10 -0.48 -14.97 -18.07
CA GLY A 10 0.00 -15.55 -19.33
C GLY A 10 0.96 -16.72 -19.12
N ILE A 11 1.90 -16.61 -18.16
CA ILE A 11 2.85 -17.69 -17.83
C ILE A 11 2.13 -18.91 -17.26
N ALA A 12 1.23 -18.71 -16.28
CA ALA A 12 0.43 -19.78 -15.70
C ALA A 12 -0.45 -20.47 -16.75
N SER A 13 -1.04 -19.69 -17.67
CA SER A 13 -1.82 -20.24 -18.78
C SER A 13 -0.98 -21.12 -19.70
N ALA A 14 0.25 -20.69 -20.03
CA ALA A 14 1.15 -21.48 -20.87
C ALA A 14 1.67 -22.75 -20.19
N ALA A 15 1.59 -22.85 -18.87
CA ALA A 15 1.97 -24.03 -18.10
C ALA A 15 0.87 -25.11 -18.08
N VAL A 16 -0.40 -24.69 -18.12
CA VAL A 16 -1.56 -25.61 -18.14
C VAL A 16 -2.02 -25.94 -19.55
N LEU A 17 -1.85 -25.00 -20.49
CA LEU A 17 -2.42 -25.08 -21.83
C LEU A 17 -1.36 -25.08 -22.93
N GLU A 18 -1.70 -25.76 -24.01
CA GLU A 18 -0.98 -25.74 -25.27
C GLU A 18 -1.73 -24.85 -26.26
N PHE A 19 -1.17 -23.67 -26.51
CA PHE A 19 -1.75 -22.71 -27.42
C PHE A 19 -1.32 -22.97 -28.87
N THR A 20 -2.20 -22.67 -29.81
CA THR A 20 -1.83 -22.64 -31.23
C THR A 20 -0.69 -21.64 -31.50
N PRO A 21 0.12 -21.83 -32.56
CA PRO A 21 1.27 -20.97 -32.86
C PRO A 21 0.95 -19.47 -32.97
N ALA A 22 -0.29 -19.11 -33.29
CA ALA A 22 -0.76 -17.72 -33.36
C ALA A 22 -0.66 -16.97 -32.02
N PHE A 23 -0.63 -17.69 -30.89
CA PHE A 23 -0.59 -17.14 -29.53
C PHE A 23 0.76 -17.32 -28.84
N HIS A 24 1.81 -17.78 -29.54
CA HIS A 24 3.16 -17.81 -28.99
C HIS A 24 3.64 -16.41 -28.58
N GLY A 25 4.04 -16.25 -27.31
CA GLY A 25 4.41 -14.96 -26.73
C GLY A 25 3.23 -14.02 -26.43
N LYS A 26 1.99 -14.46 -26.69
CA LYS A 26 0.72 -13.75 -26.43
C LYS A 26 -0.22 -14.58 -25.54
N TRP A 27 0.36 -15.26 -24.54
CA TRP A 27 -0.36 -16.21 -23.71
C TRP A 27 -1.42 -15.56 -22.82
N TYR A 28 -1.25 -14.29 -22.46
CA TYR A 28 -2.27 -13.55 -21.72
C TYR A 28 -3.50 -13.25 -22.60
N GLU A 29 -3.31 -12.90 -23.87
CA GLU A 29 -4.41 -12.72 -24.82
C GLU A 29 -5.14 -14.04 -25.09
N GLY A 30 -4.39 -15.15 -25.13
CA GLY A 30 -4.97 -16.49 -25.17
C GLY A 30 -5.82 -16.79 -23.93
N TYR A 31 -5.32 -16.45 -22.73
CA TYR A 31 -6.09 -16.56 -21.49
C TYR A 31 -7.39 -15.73 -21.51
N GLU A 32 -7.35 -14.49 -21.99
CA GLU A 32 -8.54 -13.65 -22.11
C GLU A 32 -9.59 -14.27 -23.04
N LEU A 33 -9.17 -14.83 -24.17
CA LEU A 33 -10.08 -15.50 -25.09
C LEU A 33 -10.69 -16.77 -24.51
N ILE A 34 -9.95 -17.52 -23.68
CA ILE A 34 -10.52 -18.67 -22.96
C ILE A 34 -11.62 -18.21 -22.00
N LEU A 35 -11.37 -17.14 -21.23
CA LEU A 35 -12.40 -16.57 -20.35
C LEU A 35 -13.66 -16.18 -21.13
N GLU A 36 -13.49 -15.59 -22.32
CA GLU A 36 -14.62 -15.25 -23.19
C GLU A 36 -15.35 -16.47 -23.73
N CYS A 37 -14.64 -17.52 -24.15
CA CYS A 37 -15.23 -18.76 -24.64
C CYS A 37 -16.05 -19.46 -23.55
N VAL A 38 -15.46 -19.63 -22.36
CA VAL A 38 -16.12 -20.26 -21.21
C VAL A 38 -17.34 -19.44 -20.74
N ALA A 39 -17.23 -18.11 -20.71
CA ALA A 39 -18.37 -17.24 -20.39
C ALA A 39 -19.51 -17.33 -21.41
N LYS A 40 -19.23 -17.77 -22.65
CA LYS A 40 -20.22 -17.99 -23.72
C LYS A 40 -20.63 -19.46 -23.85
N GLU A 41 -20.24 -20.32 -22.90
CA GLU A 41 -20.47 -21.77 -22.94
C GLU A 41 -19.95 -22.43 -24.23
N LYS A 42 -18.82 -21.93 -24.75
CA LYS A 42 -18.15 -22.45 -25.94
C LYS A 42 -16.79 -23.03 -25.57
N GLU A 43 -16.43 -24.12 -26.23
CA GLU A 43 -15.07 -24.65 -26.13
C GLU A 43 -14.06 -23.71 -26.80
N PRO A 44 -12.88 -23.48 -26.20
CA PRO A 44 -11.81 -22.70 -26.80
C PRO A 44 -11.17 -23.42 -28.00
N ASP A 45 -11.31 -22.87 -29.21
CA ASP A 45 -10.79 -23.50 -30.44
C ASP A 45 -9.27 -23.32 -30.67
N HIS A 46 -8.61 -22.50 -29.85
CA HIS A 46 -7.24 -22.02 -30.11
C HIS A 46 -6.20 -22.52 -29.09
N CYS A 47 -6.62 -23.40 -28.18
CA CYS A 47 -5.75 -24.06 -27.20
C CYS A 47 -6.33 -25.42 -26.79
N SER A 48 -5.46 -26.30 -26.34
CA SER A 48 -5.82 -27.58 -25.71
C SER A 48 -5.14 -27.70 -24.34
N PHE A 49 -5.58 -28.65 -23.53
CA PHE A 49 -4.87 -29.02 -22.31
C PHE A 49 -3.53 -29.69 -22.66
N ARG A 50 -2.51 -29.45 -21.82
CA ARG A 50 -1.26 -30.21 -21.89
C ARG A 50 -1.45 -31.62 -21.30
N GLU A 51 -0.55 -32.54 -21.64
CA GLU A 51 -0.55 -33.89 -21.08
C GLU A 51 -0.49 -33.87 -19.54
N GLY A 52 -1.39 -34.63 -18.91
CA GLY A 52 -1.47 -34.74 -17.44
C GLY A 52 -2.48 -33.79 -16.78
N VAL A 53 -3.14 -32.92 -17.55
CA VAL A 53 -4.26 -32.07 -17.12
C VAL A 53 -5.44 -32.12 -18.11
N ASP A 54 -5.42 -33.06 -19.05
CA ASP A 54 -6.41 -33.29 -20.10
C ASP A 54 -7.77 -33.79 -19.59
N PHE A 55 -7.85 -34.20 -18.33
CA PHE A 55 -9.08 -34.59 -17.66
C PHE A 55 -9.80 -33.44 -16.93
N TRP A 56 -9.23 -32.24 -16.91
CA TRP A 56 -9.81 -31.07 -16.23
C TRP A 56 -10.94 -30.44 -17.05
N SER A 57 -11.92 -29.85 -16.35
CA SER A 57 -12.83 -28.89 -16.98
C SER A 57 -12.12 -27.56 -17.26
N TRP A 58 -12.67 -26.78 -18.19
CA TRP A 58 -12.15 -25.44 -18.46
C TRP A 58 -12.25 -24.52 -17.23
N GLU A 59 -13.27 -24.68 -16.39
CA GLU A 59 -13.41 -23.97 -15.13
C GLU A 59 -12.30 -24.36 -14.14
N GLU A 60 -12.01 -25.66 -14.01
CA GLU A 60 -10.92 -26.16 -13.15
C GLU A 60 -9.57 -25.60 -13.59
N ALA A 61 -9.29 -25.62 -14.90
CA ALA A 61 -8.08 -25.04 -15.45
C ALA A 61 -7.98 -23.53 -15.23
N ILE A 62 -9.08 -22.77 -15.41
CA ILE A 62 -9.09 -21.33 -15.12
C ILE A 62 -8.80 -21.06 -13.65
N GLN A 63 -9.34 -21.86 -12.73
CA GLN A 63 -9.08 -21.70 -11.30
C GLN A 63 -7.63 -22.02 -10.96
N SER A 64 -7.06 -23.10 -11.51
CA SER A 64 -5.64 -23.44 -11.33
C SER A 64 -4.74 -22.33 -11.88
N ILE A 65 -4.99 -21.86 -13.10
CA ILE A 65 -4.23 -20.77 -13.73
C ILE A 65 -4.28 -19.50 -12.86
N LYS A 66 -5.44 -19.14 -12.31
CA LYS A 66 -5.56 -17.98 -11.41
C LYS A 66 -4.75 -18.18 -10.14
N LYS A 67 -4.81 -19.36 -9.53
CA LYS A 67 -4.06 -19.70 -8.33
C LYS A 67 -2.55 -19.66 -8.58
N ASP A 68 -2.07 -20.32 -9.62
CA ASP A 68 -0.65 -20.36 -9.98
C ASP A 68 -0.14 -18.97 -10.36
N ALA A 69 -0.95 -18.19 -11.08
CA ALA A 69 -0.62 -16.79 -11.36
C ALA A 69 -0.49 -15.98 -10.07
N GLU A 70 -1.39 -16.14 -9.11
CA GLU A 70 -1.28 -15.50 -7.80
C GLU A 70 -0.01 -15.88 -7.05
N GLU A 71 0.38 -17.16 -7.07
CA GLU A 71 1.65 -17.62 -6.49
C GLU A 71 2.86 -17.00 -7.18
N ILE A 72 2.77 -16.68 -8.47
CA ILE A 72 3.82 -15.98 -9.22
C ILE A 72 3.86 -14.50 -8.85
N TRP A 73 2.78 -13.73 -9.03
CA TRP A 73 2.86 -12.26 -8.98
C TRP A 73 2.79 -11.66 -7.57
N LYS A 74 2.10 -12.31 -6.61
CA LYS A 74 1.94 -11.76 -5.26
C LYS A 74 3.28 -11.53 -4.55
N PRO A 75 4.23 -12.48 -4.54
CA PRO A 75 5.51 -12.28 -3.87
C PRO A 75 6.28 -11.08 -4.42
N PHE A 76 6.32 -10.89 -5.75
CA PHE A 76 6.98 -9.73 -6.35
C PHE A 76 6.29 -8.41 -5.99
N SER A 77 4.96 -8.41 -5.91
CA SER A 77 4.21 -7.22 -5.47
C SER A 77 4.51 -6.88 -4.02
N GLU A 78 4.54 -7.88 -3.14
CA GLU A 78 4.86 -7.73 -1.73
C GLU A 78 6.30 -7.25 -1.53
N GLU A 79 7.26 -7.84 -2.24
CA GLU A 79 8.67 -7.43 -2.19
C GLU A 79 8.83 -5.98 -2.67
N LEU A 80 8.17 -5.60 -3.77
CA LEU A 80 8.19 -4.22 -4.26
C LEU A 80 7.60 -3.23 -3.24
N ILE A 81 6.53 -3.62 -2.54
CA ILE A 81 5.94 -2.82 -1.46
C ILE A 81 6.95 -2.69 -0.31
N GLN A 82 7.58 -3.80 0.12
CA GLN A 82 8.57 -3.79 1.20
C GLN A 82 9.79 -2.93 0.87
N GLN A 83 10.30 -3.00 -0.35
CA GLN A 83 11.39 -2.15 -0.82
C GLN A 83 11.02 -0.66 -0.77
N LYS A 84 9.80 -0.31 -1.21
CA LYS A 84 9.30 1.07 -1.12
C LYS A 84 9.19 1.54 0.34
N VAL A 85 8.61 0.74 1.22
CA VAL A 85 8.51 1.06 2.66
C VAL A 85 9.90 1.26 3.26
N THR A 86 10.86 0.40 2.90
CA THR A 86 12.25 0.50 3.36
C THR A 86 12.92 1.79 2.89
N LEU A 87 12.78 2.13 1.61
CA LEU A 87 13.31 3.37 1.05
C LEU A 87 12.66 4.60 1.67
N ALA A 88 11.35 4.58 1.93
CA ALA A 88 10.65 5.68 2.59
C ALA A 88 11.15 5.86 4.04
N LYS A 89 11.30 4.77 4.80
CA LYS A 89 11.87 4.80 6.16
C LYS A 89 13.31 5.34 6.16
N LYS A 90 14.12 4.95 5.18
CA LYS A 90 15.48 5.48 5.00
C LYS A 90 15.47 6.98 4.68
N ALA A 91 14.64 7.41 3.73
CA ALA A 91 14.51 8.83 3.36
C ALA A 91 14.09 9.71 4.54
N ILE A 92 13.21 9.20 5.42
CA ILE A 92 12.89 9.86 6.70
C ILE A 92 14.16 10.03 7.54
N GLY A 93 14.94 8.95 7.74
CA GLY A 93 16.22 9.00 8.45
C GLY A 93 17.16 10.08 7.90
N ASP A 94 17.31 10.12 6.58
CA ASP A 94 18.20 11.05 5.86
C ASP A 94 17.66 12.50 5.79
N GLY A 95 16.38 12.73 6.11
CA GLY A 95 15.76 14.07 6.11
C GLY A 95 15.21 14.50 4.75
N ASN A 96 15.09 13.56 3.83
CA ASN A 96 14.59 13.81 2.50
C ASN A 96 13.09 13.50 2.42
N VAL A 97 12.27 14.39 3.00
CA VAL A 97 10.80 14.27 3.03
C VAL A 97 10.20 14.31 1.61
N GLU A 98 10.82 15.01 0.67
CA GLU A 98 10.38 15.04 -0.74
C GLU A 98 10.51 13.66 -1.42
N SER A 99 11.55 12.89 -1.08
CA SER A 99 11.72 11.53 -1.58
C SER A 99 10.65 10.57 -1.06
N VAL A 100 10.09 10.80 0.13
CA VAL A 100 8.99 10.01 0.68
C VAL A 100 7.74 10.10 -0.20
N LEU A 101 7.43 11.30 -0.70
CA LEU A 101 6.28 11.53 -1.61
C LEU A 101 6.47 10.84 -2.95
N ALA A 102 7.68 10.94 -3.52
CA ALA A 102 8.01 10.25 -4.76
C ALA A 102 7.80 8.74 -4.60
N ILE A 103 8.23 8.16 -3.48
CA ILE A 103 8.08 6.72 -3.21
C ILE A 103 6.61 6.31 -3.02
N GLN A 104 5.80 7.12 -2.34
CA GLN A 104 4.36 6.86 -2.14
C GLN A 104 3.57 6.91 -3.46
N SER A 105 3.99 7.74 -4.42
CA SER A 105 3.32 7.86 -5.72
C SER A 105 3.56 6.67 -6.68
N LEU A 106 4.51 5.78 -6.37
CA LEU A 106 4.93 4.68 -7.25
C LEU A 106 4.07 3.41 -7.16
N GLY A 107 2.96 3.42 -6.41
CA GLY A 107 1.98 2.32 -6.37
C GLY A 107 1.19 2.25 -5.06
N GLU A 108 0.32 1.24 -4.91
CA GLU A 108 -0.48 1.05 -3.71
C GLU A 108 0.38 0.54 -2.53
N ILE A 109 0.61 1.42 -1.54
CA ILE A 109 1.16 1.05 -0.23
C ILE A 109 -0.02 0.81 0.73
N PRO A 110 -0.04 -0.29 1.51
CA PRO A 110 -1.07 -0.54 2.52
C PRO A 110 -1.22 0.62 3.51
N MET A 111 -2.43 0.83 4.03
CA MET A 111 -2.70 1.95 4.93
C MET A 111 -1.89 1.89 6.24
N SER A 112 -1.61 0.68 6.75
CA SER A 112 -0.75 0.46 7.92
C SER A 112 0.67 0.99 7.69
N ASP A 113 1.27 0.68 6.54
CA ASP A 113 2.62 1.15 6.20
C ASP A 113 2.64 2.65 5.93
N LYS A 114 1.61 3.19 5.28
CA LYS A 114 1.43 4.64 5.11
C LYS A 114 1.35 5.35 6.46
N ALA A 115 0.62 4.78 7.42
CA ALA A 115 0.51 5.31 8.79
C ALA A 115 1.86 5.34 9.49
N GLN A 116 2.66 4.27 9.40
CA GLN A 116 4.02 4.22 9.97
C GLN A 116 4.95 5.26 9.33
N ILE A 117 4.92 5.39 8.00
CA ILE A 117 5.71 6.40 7.27
C ILE A 117 5.33 7.80 7.74
N PHE A 118 4.03 8.10 7.80
CA PHE A 118 3.56 9.42 8.22
C PHE A 118 3.91 9.74 9.68
N ALA A 119 3.74 8.78 10.59
CA ALA A 119 4.17 8.92 11.97
C ALA A 119 5.67 9.23 12.07
N GLY A 120 6.51 8.54 11.28
CA GLY A 120 7.94 8.81 11.20
C GLY A 120 8.26 10.22 10.72
N VAL A 121 7.58 10.71 9.68
CA VAL A 121 7.73 12.10 9.19
C VAL A 121 7.32 13.11 10.26
N LEU A 122 6.17 12.91 10.93
CA LEU A 122 5.71 13.79 12.02
C LEU A 122 6.70 13.82 13.19
N ARG A 123 7.19 12.65 13.62
CA ARG A 123 8.15 12.54 14.74
C ARG A 123 9.43 13.27 14.43
N LYS A 124 9.94 13.14 13.20
CA LYS A 124 11.14 13.85 12.77
C LYS A 124 10.95 15.37 12.79
N ALA A 125 9.87 15.86 12.19
CA ALA A 125 9.56 17.29 12.18
C ALA A 125 9.42 17.84 13.60
N ALA A 126 8.66 17.15 14.47
CA ALA A 126 8.52 17.51 15.87
C ALA A 126 9.87 17.56 16.62
N LYS A 127 10.73 16.55 16.42
CA LYS A 127 12.07 16.49 17.02
C LYS A 127 12.96 17.65 16.59
N GLU A 128 12.97 17.97 15.29
CA GLU A 128 13.75 19.08 14.75
C GLU A 128 13.24 20.43 15.30
N LEU A 129 11.93 20.66 15.37
CA LEU A 129 11.35 21.90 15.92
C LEU A 129 11.50 22.04 17.43
N ASN A 130 11.59 20.93 18.16
CA ASN A 130 11.87 20.94 19.59
C ASN A 130 13.36 21.05 19.91
N SER A 131 14.27 20.82 18.95
CA SER A 131 15.71 20.69 19.23
C SER A 131 16.35 21.93 19.87
N ASP A 132 15.86 23.11 19.50
CA ASP A 132 16.33 24.41 20.03
C ASP A 132 15.46 24.93 21.20
N ARG A 133 14.54 24.12 21.74
CA ARG A 133 13.58 24.53 22.77
C ARG A 133 13.90 23.89 24.12
N GLU A 134 13.73 24.65 25.19
CA GLU A 134 13.91 24.15 26.57
C GLU A 134 12.87 23.09 26.98
N ARG A 135 11.72 23.07 26.30
CA ARG A 135 10.64 22.10 26.51
C ARG A 135 10.05 21.70 25.17
N ASP A 136 9.67 20.43 25.08
CA ASP A 136 8.99 19.89 23.91
C ASP A 136 7.66 20.61 23.68
N LEU A 137 7.54 21.26 22.51
CA LEU A 137 6.31 21.90 22.08
C LEU A 137 5.41 20.92 21.31
N TYR A 138 6.03 20.00 20.59
CA TYR A 138 5.35 19.05 19.72
C TYR A 138 5.61 17.62 20.20
N ARG A 139 4.55 16.88 20.54
CA ARG A 139 4.68 15.47 20.91
C ARG A 139 3.75 14.59 20.08
N VAL A 140 4.34 13.73 19.27
CA VAL A 140 3.63 12.70 18.50
C VAL A 140 3.31 11.52 19.41
N SER A 141 2.06 11.05 19.41
CA SER A 141 1.60 9.98 20.28
C SER A 141 0.39 9.26 19.70
N SER A 142 0.01 8.13 20.30
CA SER A 142 -1.30 7.51 20.10
C SER A 142 -2.38 8.29 20.85
N TYR A 143 -3.56 8.39 20.25
CA TYR A 143 -4.72 9.05 20.87
C TYR A 143 -6.02 8.34 20.51
N SER A 144 -6.86 8.13 21.51
CA SER A 144 -8.24 7.66 21.36
C SER A 144 -9.19 8.82 21.67
N GLY A 145 -9.60 9.54 20.62
CA GLY A 145 -10.51 10.66 20.74
C GLY A 145 -11.97 10.25 20.97
N ARG A 146 -12.84 11.24 21.06
CA ARG A 146 -14.30 11.02 21.11
C ARG A 146 -14.75 10.26 19.85
N PHE A 147 -15.69 9.33 20.03
CA PHE A 147 -16.25 8.50 18.95
C PHE A 147 -15.29 7.50 18.29
N MET A 148 -14.13 7.21 18.90
CA MET A 148 -13.20 6.18 18.41
C MET A 148 -13.46 4.77 18.97
N TYR A 149 -14.40 4.62 19.91
CA TYR A 149 -14.83 3.33 20.47
C TYR A 149 -13.67 2.41 20.92
N GLY A 150 -12.63 2.98 21.54
CA GLY A 150 -11.47 2.25 22.04
C GLY A 150 -10.34 2.05 21.03
N GLN A 151 -10.49 2.54 19.79
CA GLN A 151 -9.43 2.53 18.79
C GLN A 151 -8.47 3.72 19.00
N THR A 152 -7.19 3.52 18.73
CA THR A 152 -6.16 4.56 18.77
C THR A 152 -5.74 4.98 17.36
N CYS A 153 -5.43 6.26 17.22
CA CYS A 153 -4.94 6.84 15.99
C CYS A 153 -3.72 7.71 16.22
N LEU A 154 -3.08 8.10 15.11
CA LEU A 154 -1.94 8.99 15.12
C LEU A 154 -2.37 10.38 15.57
N SER A 155 -1.59 10.98 16.46
CA SER A 155 -1.83 12.32 16.96
C SER A 155 -0.54 13.08 17.21
N ILE A 156 -0.67 14.40 17.27
CA ILE A 156 0.35 15.33 17.74
C ILE A 156 -0.28 16.29 18.74
N SER A 157 0.37 16.46 19.89
CA SER A 157 -0.08 17.33 20.96
C SER A 157 0.77 18.60 21.05
N THR A 158 0.13 19.69 21.46
CA THR A 158 0.72 21.03 21.60
C THR A 158 0.20 21.70 22.88
N PRO A 159 1.02 22.51 23.58
CA PRO A 159 0.56 23.33 24.70
C PRO A 159 -0.50 24.37 24.31
N ALA A 160 -1.18 24.92 25.32
CA ALA A 160 -2.15 26.00 25.12
C ALA A 160 -1.51 27.22 24.42
N GLY A 161 -2.22 27.80 23.46
CA GLY A 161 -1.74 28.95 22.69
C GLY A 161 -0.88 28.61 21.47
N HIS A 162 -0.59 27.33 21.24
CA HIS A 162 0.17 26.88 20.08
C HIS A 162 -0.71 26.09 19.10
N ASP A 163 -0.25 26.02 17.85
CA ASP A 163 -0.80 25.16 16.80
C ASP A 163 0.31 24.36 16.12
N ILE A 164 -0.08 23.52 15.16
CA ILE A 164 0.82 22.62 14.44
C ILE A 164 1.34 23.20 13.11
N SER A 165 1.14 24.49 12.82
CA SER A 165 1.46 25.07 11.51
C SER A 165 2.93 24.93 11.15
N GLU A 166 3.85 25.11 12.11
CA GLU A 166 5.30 24.88 11.90
C GLU A 166 5.58 23.44 11.48
N VAL A 167 4.96 22.47 12.17
CA VAL A 167 5.05 21.04 11.82
C VAL A 167 4.49 20.79 10.42
N VAL A 168 3.32 21.36 10.09
CA VAL A 168 2.70 21.21 8.77
C VAL A 168 3.59 21.77 7.67
N MET A 169 4.23 22.91 7.89
CA MET A 169 5.15 23.51 6.93
C MET A 169 6.36 22.62 6.67
N GLN A 170 6.93 22.01 7.71
CA GLN A 170 8.10 21.14 7.59
C GLN A 170 7.78 19.77 6.98
N VAL A 171 6.62 19.20 7.31
CA VAL A 171 6.10 17.95 6.72
C VAL A 171 5.70 18.17 5.25
N GLY A 172 5.31 19.40 4.91
CA GLY A 172 5.04 19.82 3.54
C GLY A 172 3.90 19.04 2.90
N LYS A 173 4.09 18.61 1.66
CA LYS A 173 3.05 17.95 0.86
C LYS A 173 2.62 16.60 1.42
N VAL A 174 3.45 15.91 2.22
CA VAL A 174 3.07 14.63 2.88
C VAL A 174 1.81 14.81 3.71
N TYR A 175 1.68 15.94 4.40
CA TYR A 175 0.50 16.25 5.22
C TYR A 175 -0.81 16.21 4.41
N LYS A 176 -0.79 16.58 3.13
CA LYS A 176 -1.99 16.59 2.27
C LYS A 176 -2.49 15.19 1.94
N GLU A 177 -1.59 14.22 1.78
CA GLU A 177 -1.92 12.82 1.47
C GLU A 177 -2.70 12.15 2.61
N PHE A 178 -2.50 12.61 3.84
CA PHE A 178 -3.12 12.05 5.05
C PHE A 178 -4.37 12.80 5.52
N GLY A 179 -4.75 13.86 4.81
CA GLY A 179 -5.92 14.67 5.12
C GLY A 179 -5.74 15.59 6.33
N GLN A 180 -6.77 16.42 6.57
CA GLN A 180 -6.74 17.35 7.70
C GLN A 180 -7.00 16.62 9.03
N PRO A 181 -6.21 16.90 10.08
CA PRO A 181 -6.45 16.35 11.40
C PRO A 181 -7.71 16.97 12.01
N LYS A 182 -8.37 16.19 12.86
CA LYS A 182 -9.33 16.71 13.83
C LYS A 182 -8.57 17.34 15.00
N LYS A 183 -9.22 18.28 15.69
CA LYS A 183 -8.68 18.98 16.86
C LYS A 183 -9.52 18.66 18.09
N ASP A 184 -8.88 18.30 19.19
CA ASP A 184 -9.48 18.21 20.53
C ASP A 184 -8.75 19.14 21.51
N ASN A 185 -9.46 19.62 22.53
CA ASN A 185 -8.93 20.46 23.59
C ASN A 185 -8.86 19.66 24.90
N MET A 186 -7.65 19.51 25.43
CA MET A 186 -7.37 18.74 26.65
C MET A 186 -7.29 19.62 27.91
N GLY A 187 -7.77 20.87 27.84
CA GLY A 187 -7.75 21.84 28.95
C GLY A 187 -6.41 22.57 29.13
N PHE A 188 -5.28 21.90 28.86
CA PHE A 188 -3.92 22.47 28.94
C PHE A 188 -3.22 22.58 27.59
N GLY A 189 -3.94 22.30 26.50
CA GLY A 189 -3.39 22.26 25.17
C GLY A 189 -4.33 21.61 24.18
N PHE A 190 -3.82 21.36 22.99
CA PHE A 190 -4.58 20.80 21.88
C PHE A 190 -3.95 19.50 21.40
N VAL A 191 -4.81 18.57 21.02
CA VAL A 191 -4.44 17.34 20.32
C VAL A 191 -4.99 17.43 18.90
N PHE A 192 -4.10 17.29 17.92
CA PHE A 192 -4.44 17.16 16.53
C PHE A 192 -4.28 15.70 16.12
N TYR A 193 -5.34 15.06 15.62
CA TYR A 193 -5.38 13.62 15.42
C TYR A 193 -6.06 13.21 14.11
N TRP A 194 -5.66 12.06 13.57
CA TRP A 194 -6.18 11.53 12.31
C TRP A 194 -6.92 10.21 12.51
N PRO A 195 -8.26 10.24 12.66
CA PRO A 195 -9.04 9.02 12.99
C PRO A 195 -8.83 7.86 12.02
N ASN A 196 -8.53 8.15 10.75
CA ASN A 196 -8.35 7.17 9.69
C ASN A 196 -6.93 6.59 9.63
N ILE A 197 -6.04 6.99 10.54
CA ILE A 197 -4.64 6.56 10.59
C ILE A 197 -4.45 5.77 11.88
N PRO A 198 -4.63 4.44 11.85
CA PRO A 198 -4.39 3.58 12.99
C PRO A 198 -2.96 3.73 13.47
N TYR A 199 -2.77 3.82 14.79
CA TYR A 199 -1.45 3.98 15.37
C TYR A 199 -1.44 3.46 16.80
N SER A 200 -0.50 2.56 17.09
CA SER A 200 -0.22 2.06 18.44
C SER A 200 1.14 2.59 18.88
N SER A 201 1.24 3.04 20.12
CA SER A 201 2.51 3.45 20.73
C SER A 201 3.39 2.27 21.13
N GLU A 202 2.97 1.03 20.88
CA GLU A 202 3.82 -0.16 21.03
C GLU A 202 4.97 -0.22 19.99
N ASP A 203 4.96 0.69 19.01
CA ASP A 203 6.05 0.93 18.04
C ASP A 203 7.09 1.99 18.55
N GLU A 204 7.11 2.31 19.86
CA GLU A 204 8.16 3.09 20.56
C GLU A 204 9.25 2.18 21.15
#